data_AF-A0A2H1WH81-F1
#
_entry.id   AF-A0A2H1WH81-F1
#
_cell.length_a   1.000
_cell.length_b   1.000
_cell.length_c   1.000
_cell.angle_alpha   90.00
_cell.angle_beta   90.00
_cell.angle_gamma   90.00
#
_symmetry.space_group_name_H-M   'P 1'
#
loop_
_entity.id
_entity.type
_entity.pdbx_description
1 polymer ?
#
loop_
_entity_poly.entity_id
_entity_poly.type
_entity_poly.pdbx_seq_one_letter_code
_entity_poly.pdbx_strand_id
1 'polypeptide(L)'
;MALVRMPIQAPQWTDYLNCPVCCREFGAPPRSPISLGCGHTLCRHCLKHLHRKQCPFDQAVIQVDPEDLVVNTAILQLAGYTPPAQPYHPPSIQALPDHDKQAYDCIVKCMEHLAVYLKYCGNANNSMAGSRLSRPMQRKLVMLLQCAVTDEEGRGRAARAARSLGERTVTELILQHQVTPFLKSSTDSTDVNPQQLSANLWAAVRARGCQFLGPAMQEEVLKLVLLALEDGSALSRKVLVMFVVQRLEPHFPQASKTSIGHVVQLLYRASCFKVSKRECDSSLMQLKEEFRTYESLRREHDAQIVQIATEAGLRIAPDQWSALLYGDTAHKSHMQSIIDKLQTPQSFAQSVQELFIALQRTGDPAQLVVMSMHLDRLANIDASPDAKNPSWQQLAEVMTSLKEVVAGLIHYLQQQATGRDSNHNQKQHALPERCMDNSA
;
A
#
# COMPACT_ATOMS: atom_id res chain seq x y z
N MET A 1 -26.29 -28.42 29.68
CA MET A 1 -24.88 -28.22 29.27
C MET A 1 -24.82 -27.01 28.34
N ALA A 2 -24.40 -25.86 28.86
CA ALA A 2 -24.14 -24.68 28.03
C ALA A 2 -22.84 -24.94 27.24
N LEU A 3 -22.95 -25.15 25.93
CA LEU A 3 -21.80 -25.16 25.04
C LEU A 3 -21.21 -23.75 25.02
N VAL A 4 -20.13 -23.57 25.76
CA VAL A 4 -19.27 -22.39 25.68
C VAL A 4 -18.76 -22.31 24.24
N ARG A 5 -19.39 -21.45 23.42
CA ARG A 5 -18.91 -21.15 22.07
C ARG A 5 -17.61 -20.38 22.21
N MET A 6 -16.49 -21.04 21.96
CA MET A 6 -15.24 -20.37 21.64
C MET A 6 -15.49 -19.36 20.49
N PRO A 7 -14.87 -18.17 20.51
CA PRO A 7 -14.91 -17.30 19.34
C PRO A 7 -14.31 -18.06 18.17
N ILE A 8 -15.11 -18.29 17.14
CA ILE A 8 -14.64 -18.92 15.90
C ILE A 8 -13.61 -17.97 15.32
N GLN A 9 -12.38 -18.46 15.12
CA GLN A 9 -11.29 -17.67 14.56
C GLN A 9 -11.74 -17.05 13.23
N ALA A 10 -11.47 -15.75 13.04
CA ALA A 10 -11.80 -15.06 11.80
C ALA A 10 -11.11 -15.77 10.62
N PRO A 11 -11.82 -15.95 9.49
CA PRO A 11 -11.26 -16.67 8.35
C PRO A 11 -10.01 -15.97 7.80
N GLN A 12 -9.02 -16.77 7.42
CA GLN A 12 -7.85 -16.24 6.72
C GLN A 12 -8.27 -15.76 5.33
N TRP A 13 -7.76 -14.60 4.91
CA TRP A 13 -8.11 -14.03 3.60
C TRP A 13 -7.68 -14.92 2.43
N THR A 14 -6.74 -15.85 2.63
CA THR A 14 -6.24 -16.79 1.62
C THR A 14 -7.22 -17.95 1.34
N ASP A 15 -8.10 -18.27 2.29
CA ASP A 15 -9.07 -19.37 2.16
C ASP A 15 -10.43 -18.88 1.65
N TYR A 16 -10.42 -17.86 0.78
CA TYR A 16 -11.61 -17.17 0.28
C TYR A 16 -12.52 -18.03 -0.61
N LEU A 17 -12.09 -19.24 -0.98
CA LEU A 17 -12.88 -20.23 -1.73
C LEU A 17 -13.58 -21.26 -0.84
N ASN A 18 -13.33 -21.24 0.47
CA ASN A 18 -13.90 -22.17 1.42
C ASN A 18 -14.91 -21.48 2.33
N CYS A 19 -16.01 -22.16 2.62
CA CYS A 19 -16.93 -21.73 3.66
C CYS A 19 -16.26 -21.88 5.03
N PRO A 20 -16.13 -20.82 5.83
CA PRO A 20 -15.38 -20.87 7.09
C PRO A 20 -16.12 -21.60 8.21
N VAL A 21 -17.40 -21.95 8.01
CA VAL A 21 -18.20 -22.71 8.98
C VAL A 21 -18.09 -24.22 8.77
N CYS A 22 -18.13 -24.68 7.50
CA CYS A 22 -18.08 -26.12 7.20
C CYS A 22 -16.76 -26.58 6.58
N CYS A 23 -15.80 -25.66 6.39
CA CYS A 23 -14.48 -25.89 5.81
C CYS A 23 -14.53 -26.60 4.44
N ARG A 24 -15.62 -26.45 3.69
CA ARG A 24 -15.77 -27.01 2.35
C ARG A 24 -15.74 -25.90 1.31
N GLU A 25 -15.22 -26.25 0.15
CA GLU A 25 -15.19 -25.38 -1.02
C GLU A 25 -16.61 -24.92 -1.42
N PHE A 26 -16.70 -23.68 -1.87
CA PHE A 26 -17.91 -23.13 -2.46
C PHE A 26 -18.21 -23.82 -3.80
N GLY A 27 -19.49 -23.91 -4.14
CA GLY A 27 -19.88 -24.49 -5.42
C GLY A 27 -21.35 -24.31 -5.74
N ALA A 28 -21.87 -25.13 -6.65
CA ALA A 28 -23.29 -25.17 -6.95
C ALA A 28 -24.15 -25.43 -5.68
N PRO A 29 -25.46 -25.11 -5.70
CA PRO A 29 -26.36 -25.41 -4.59
C PRO A 29 -26.19 -26.87 -4.12
N PRO A 30 -26.13 -27.12 -2.79
CA PRO A 30 -26.49 -26.20 -1.71
C PRO A 30 -25.31 -25.36 -1.16
N ARG A 31 -24.11 -25.42 -1.75
CA ARG A 31 -22.88 -24.78 -1.21
C ARG A 31 -22.52 -23.45 -1.87
N SER A 32 -23.49 -22.77 -2.47
CA SER A 32 -23.27 -21.48 -3.13
C SER A 32 -22.77 -20.40 -2.15
N PRO A 33 -21.76 -19.61 -2.52
CA PRO A 33 -21.22 -18.54 -1.67
C PRO A 33 -22.21 -17.39 -1.57
N ILE A 34 -22.43 -16.87 -0.36
CA ILE A 34 -23.27 -15.70 -0.07
C ILE A 34 -22.45 -14.76 0.79
N SER A 35 -22.22 -13.54 0.30
CA SER A 35 -21.58 -12.47 1.07
C SER A 35 -22.62 -11.76 1.95
N LEU A 36 -22.23 -11.47 3.18
CA LEU A 36 -23.03 -10.68 4.12
C LEU A 36 -22.54 -9.21 4.15
N GLY A 37 -23.37 -8.26 4.59
CA GLY A 37 -22.96 -6.86 4.76
C GLY A 37 -21.72 -6.65 5.65
N CYS A 38 -21.51 -7.54 6.63
CA CYS A 38 -20.31 -7.57 7.47
C CYS A 38 -19.06 -8.13 6.76
N GLY A 39 -19.16 -8.53 5.49
CA GLY A 39 -18.05 -8.91 4.62
C GLY A 39 -17.55 -10.33 4.81
N HIS A 40 -18.23 -11.11 5.65
CA HIS A 40 -18.03 -12.55 5.71
C HIS A 40 -18.82 -13.23 4.59
N THR A 41 -18.24 -14.27 3.98
CA THR A 41 -18.90 -15.10 2.97
C THR A 41 -19.15 -16.50 3.54
N LEU A 42 -20.40 -16.95 3.50
CA LEU A 42 -20.86 -18.25 3.99
C LEU A 42 -21.50 -19.03 2.85
N CYS A 43 -21.50 -20.36 2.94
CA CYS A 43 -22.25 -21.16 1.96
C CYS A 43 -23.74 -21.17 2.33
N ARG A 44 -24.62 -21.22 1.32
CA ARG A 44 -26.07 -21.22 1.49
C ARG A 44 -26.56 -22.28 2.47
N HIS A 45 -25.97 -23.48 2.42
CA HIS A 45 -26.27 -24.55 3.38
C HIS A 45 -26.00 -24.11 4.82
N CYS A 46 -24.80 -23.62 5.15
CA CYS A 46 -24.48 -23.18 6.51
C CYS A 46 -25.36 -22.02 6.96
N LEU A 47 -25.68 -21.10 6.04
CA LEU A 47 -26.51 -19.95 6.32
C LEU A 47 -27.94 -20.33 6.73
N LYS A 48 -28.55 -21.31 6.03
CA LYS A 48 -29.88 -21.84 6.37
C LYS A 48 -29.92 -22.56 7.73
N HIS A 49 -28.78 -23.02 8.24
CA HIS A 49 -28.68 -23.75 9.52
C HIS A 49 -28.10 -22.89 10.66
N LEU A 50 -28.03 -21.57 10.49
CA LEU A 50 -27.64 -20.68 11.59
C LEU A 50 -28.74 -20.64 12.66
N HIS A 51 -28.35 -20.86 13.91
CA HIS A 51 -29.27 -20.79 15.06
C HIS A 51 -29.86 -19.39 15.30
N ARG A 52 -29.19 -18.33 14.82
CA ARG A 52 -29.62 -16.94 14.91
C ARG A 52 -29.35 -16.27 13.56
N LYS A 53 -30.17 -15.28 13.18
CA LYS A 53 -29.93 -14.41 12.01
C LYS A 53 -28.77 -13.43 12.28
N GLN A 54 -27.62 -13.97 12.66
CA GLN A 54 -26.42 -13.24 13.01
C GLN A 54 -25.21 -13.95 12.40
N CYS A 55 -24.27 -13.18 11.89
CA CYS A 55 -22.99 -13.71 11.46
C CYS A 55 -22.28 -14.41 12.63
N PRO A 56 -21.76 -15.64 12.45
CA PRO A 56 -21.15 -16.40 13.53
C PRO A 56 -19.77 -15.87 13.98
N PHE A 57 -19.18 -14.91 13.25
CA PHE A 57 -17.84 -14.36 13.51
C PHE A 57 -17.88 -13.01 14.24
N ASP A 58 -18.71 -12.08 13.77
CA ASP A 58 -18.78 -10.71 14.29
C ASP A 58 -20.15 -10.37 14.90
N GLN A 59 -21.08 -11.32 14.90
CA GLN A 59 -22.44 -11.18 15.43
C GLN A 59 -23.29 -10.10 14.74
N ALA A 60 -22.86 -9.61 13.56
CA ALA A 60 -23.64 -8.67 12.76
C ALA A 60 -24.99 -9.26 12.38
N VAL A 61 -26.05 -8.47 12.54
CA VAL A 61 -27.43 -8.89 12.23
C VAL A 61 -27.60 -9.05 10.73
N ILE A 62 -28.14 -10.20 10.31
CA ILE A 62 -28.47 -10.48 8.92
C ILE A 62 -29.90 -10.00 8.69
N GLN A 63 -30.04 -8.81 8.12
CA GLN A 63 -31.35 -8.15 7.96
C GLN A 63 -32.21 -8.78 6.86
N VAL A 64 -31.57 -9.35 5.84
CA VAL A 64 -32.23 -9.93 4.66
C VAL A 64 -32.58 -11.40 4.92
N ASP A 65 -33.73 -11.86 4.44
CA ASP A 65 -34.09 -13.26 4.54
C ASP A 65 -33.12 -14.15 3.74
N PRO A 66 -32.74 -15.34 4.25
CA PRO A 66 -31.76 -16.21 3.58
C PRO A 66 -32.13 -16.65 2.16
N GLU A 67 -33.39 -16.47 1.76
CA GLU A 67 -33.89 -16.79 0.42
C GLU A 67 -33.67 -15.65 -0.57
N ASP A 68 -33.62 -14.40 -0.10
CA ASP A 68 -33.40 -13.20 -0.91
C ASP A 68 -31.91 -12.85 -1.06
N LEU A 69 -31.04 -13.55 -0.33
CA LEU A 69 -29.60 -13.36 -0.42
C LEU A 69 -29.05 -13.87 -1.75
N VAL A 70 -28.29 -12.99 -2.40
CA VAL A 70 -27.74 -13.23 -3.74
C VAL A 70 -26.47 -14.07 -3.64
N VAL A 71 -26.36 -15.05 -4.53
CA VAL A 71 -25.14 -15.85 -4.69
C VAL A 71 -24.03 -14.96 -5.25
N ASN A 72 -22.86 -14.99 -4.62
CA ASN A 72 -21.68 -14.29 -5.08
C ASN A 72 -21.07 -15.01 -6.30
N THR A 73 -21.51 -14.62 -7.49
CA THR A 73 -21.07 -15.19 -8.76
C THR A 73 -19.58 -14.97 -9.02
N ALA A 74 -19.00 -13.87 -8.55
CA ALA A 74 -17.57 -13.59 -8.70
C ALA A 74 -16.71 -14.62 -7.93
N ILE A 75 -17.05 -14.95 -6.67
CA ILE A 75 -16.37 -16.00 -5.91
C ILE A 75 -16.67 -17.39 -6.49
N LEU A 76 -17.93 -17.64 -6.87
CA LEU A 76 -18.34 -18.91 -7.46
C LEU A 76 -17.59 -19.19 -8.78
N GLN A 77 -17.30 -18.16 -9.55
CA GLN A 77 -16.47 -18.24 -10.75
C GLN A 77 -15.04 -18.67 -10.47
N LEU A 78 -14.45 -18.25 -9.35
CA LEU A 78 -13.13 -18.70 -8.94
C LEU A 78 -13.09 -20.19 -8.63
N ALA A 79 -14.21 -20.76 -8.14
CA ALA A 79 -14.40 -22.20 -7.93
C ALA A 79 -14.73 -22.98 -9.23
N GLY A 80 -14.65 -22.35 -10.41
CA GLY A 80 -14.79 -23.02 -11.71
C GLY A 80 -16.17 -22.94 -12.37
N TYR A 81 -17.12 -22.20 -11.81
CA TYR A 81 -18.48 -22.10 -12.34
C TYR A 81 -18.70 -20.80 -13.13
N THR A 82 -19.19 -20.88 -14.36
CA THR A 82 -19.40 -19.67 -15.18
C THR A 82 -20.55 -18.80 -14.64
N PRO A 83 -20.36 -17.48 -14.44
CA PRO A 83 -21.46 -16.58 -14.12
C PRO A 83 -22.55 -16.58 -15.20
N PRO A 84 -23.82 -16.35 -14.83
CA PRO A 84 -24.88 -16.17 -15.82
C PRO A 84 -24.65 -14.91 -16.67
N ALA A 85 -25.10 -14.92 -17.92
CA ALA A 85 -24.95 -13.77 -18.83
C ALA A 85 -25.64 -12.49 -18.31
N GLN A 86 -26.72 -12.67 -17.56
CA GLN A 86 -27.42 -11.60 -16.86
C GLN A 86 -27.39 -11.87 -15.35
N PRO A 87 -26.98 -10.88 -14.54
CA PRO A 87 -27.04 -10.99 -13.08
C PRO A 87 -28.45 -11.28 -12.58
N TYR A 88 -28.54 -12.08 -11.53
CA TYR A 88 -29.82 -12.34 -10.87
C TYR A 88 -30.32 -11.08 -10.14
N HIS A 89 -31.59 -10.73 -10.36
CA HIS A 89 -32.26 -9.62 -9.70
C HIS A 89 -33.15 -10.16 -8.57
N PRO A 90 -32.75 -10.05 -7.29
CA PRO A 90 -33.64 -10.35 -6.17
C PRO A 90 -34.79 -9.32 -6.10
N PRO A 91 -35.86 -9.57 -5.30
CA PRO A 91 -37.01 -8.66 -5.21
C PRO A 91 -36.65 -7.19 -4.92
N SER A 92 -35.63 -6.96 -4.08
CA SER A 92 -35.12 -5.62 -3.75
C SER A 92 -34.52 -4.89 -4.95
N ILE A 93 -33.93 -5.60 -5.91
CA ILE A 93 -33.39 -5.05 -7.15
C ILE A 93 -34.49 -4.91 -8.22
N GLN A 94 -35.44 -5.85 -8.28
CA GLN A 94 -36.57 -5.78 -9.21
C GLN A 94 -37.45 -4.56 -8.95
N ALA A 95 -37.57 -4.13 -7.69
CA ALA A 95 -38.31 -2.94 -7.29
C ALA A 95 -37.62 -1.61 -7.64
N LEU A 96 -36.36 -1.62 -8.08
CA LEU A 96 -35.63 -0.40 -8.43
C LEU A 96 -36.07 0.17 -9.79
N PRO A 97 -35.80 1.46 -10.05
CA PRO A 97 -35.86 2.02 -11.40
C PRO A 97 -34.90 1.31 -12.36
N ASP A 98 -35.21 1.30 -13.66
CA ASP A 98 -34.42 0.53 -14.64
C ASP A 98 -32.97 1.00 -14.77
N HIS A 99 -32.69 2.29 -14.59
CA HIS A 99 -31.31 2.80 -14.58
C HIS A 99 -30.48 2.23 -13.42
N ASP A 100 -31.10 2.03 -12.25
CA ASP A 100 -30.42 1.45 -11.09
C ASP A 100 -30.26 -0.07 -11.20
N LYS A 101 -31.19 -0.76 -11.87
CA LYS A 101 -30.99 -2.17 -12.25
C LYS A 101 -29.79 -2.34 -13.18
N GLN A 102 -29.65 -1.45 -14.18
CA GLN A 102 -28.51 -1.45 -15.10
C GLN A 102 -27.19 -1.17 -14.36
N ALA A 103 -27.20 -0.25 -13.40
CA ALA A 103 -26.04 0.03 -12.56
C ALA A 103 -25.66 -1.17 -11.67
N TYR A 104 -26.64 -1.84 -11.06
CA TYR A 104 -26.41 -3.10 -10.34
C TYR A 104 -25.77 -4.15 -11.25
N ASP A 105 -26.29 -4.34 -12.47
CA ASP A 105 -25.71 -5.27 -13.44
C ASP A 105 -24.26 -4.93 -13.79
N CYS A 106 -23.97 -3.64 -13.98
CA CYS A 106 -22.62 -3.15 -14.23
C CYS A 106 -21.67 -3.47 -13.07
N ILE A 107 -22.11 -3.24 -11.82
CA ILE A 107 -21.32 -3.51 -10.60
C ILE A 107 -20.97 -5.00 -10.51
N VAL A 108 -21.97 -5.89 -10.64
CA VAL A 108 -21.77 -7.34 -10.54
C VAL A 108 -20.79 -7.82 -11.62
N LYS A 109 -21.00 -7.41 -12.87
CA LYS A 109 -20.11 -7.77 -13.99
C LYS A 109 -18.69 -7.24 -13.80
N CYS A 110 -18.52 -6.04 -13.23
CA CYS A 110 -17.19 -5.52 -12.90
C CYS A 110 -16.50 -6.36 -11.83
N MET A 111 -17.22 -6.79 -10.78
CA MET A 111 -16.68 -7.68 -9.74
C MET A 111 -16.27 -9.04 -10.30
N GLU A 112 -17.10 -9.65 -11.16
CA GLU A 112 -16.80 -10.90 -11.86
C GLU A 112 -15.54 -10.77 -12.74
N HIS A 113 -15.44 -9.68 -13.51
CA HIS A 113 -14.26 -9.42 -14.36
C HIS A 113 -12.99 -9.26 -13.53
N LEU A 114 -13.05 -8.47 -12.46
CA LEU A 114 -11.92 -8.27 -11.54
C LEU A 114 -11.50 -9.58 -10.85
N ALA A 115 -12.45 -10.46 -10.52
CA ALA A 115 -12.16 -11.74 -9.88
C ALA A 115 -11.22 -12.61 -10.73
N VAL A 116 -11.34 -12.57 -12.06
CA VAL A 116 -10.50 -13.38 -12.97
C VAL A 116 -8.99 -13.17 -12.70
N TYR A 117 -8.57 -11.97 -12.28
CA TYR A 117 -7.17 -11.71 -11.96
C TYR A 117 -6.62 -12.50 -10.76
N LEU A 118 -7.48 -13.03 -9.89
CA LEU A 118 -7.08 -13.97 -8.83
C LEU A 118 -6.79 -15.38 -9.38
N LYS A 119 -7.48 -15.83 -10.45
CA LYS A 119 -7.22 -17.15 -11.07
C LYS A 119 -5.79 -17.27 -11.60
N TYR A 120 -5.32 -16.21 -12.25
CA TYR A 120 -3.97 -16.17 -12.84
C TYR A 120 -2.85 -16.16 -11.80
N CYS A 121 -3.16 -15.95 -10.51
CA CYS A 121 -2.17 -15.94 -9.44
C CYS A 121 -1.97 -17.33 -8.79
N GLY A 122 -2.96 -18.23 -8.88
CA GLY A 122 -3.01 -19.51 -8.16
C GLY A 122 -2.26 -20.69 -8.79
N ASN A 123 -1.99 -20.67 -10.10
CA ASN A 123 -1.30 -21.80 -10.75
C ASN A 123 0.22 -21.64 -10.67
N ALA A 124 0.86 -22.32 -9.72
CA ALA A 124 2.31 -22.35 -9.53
C ALA A 124 3.11 -22.95 -10.72
N ASN A 125 2.45 -23.62 -11.67
CA ASN A 125 3.12 -24.42 -12.71
C ASN A 125 3.28 -23.74 -14.08
N ASN A 126 2.93 -22.46 -14.24
CA ASN A 126 3.16 -21.74 -15.50
C ASN A 126 4.19 -20.62 -15.31
N SER A 127 5.18 -20.58 -16.21
CA SER A 127 6.38 -19.72 -16.20
C SER A 127 6.11 -18.20 -16.27
N MET A 128 4.86 -17.76 -16.18
CA MET A 128 4.47 -16.34 -16.07
C MET A 128 4.41 -15.88 -14.61
N ALA A 129 5.56 -15.89 -13.93
CA ALA A 129 5.69 -15.31 -12.59
C ALA A 129 5.58 -13.76 -12.61
N GLY A 130 5.84 -13.11 -13.77
CA GLY A 130 5.89 -11.65 -13.91
C GLY A 130 4.55 -10.92 -14.06
N SER A 131 3.45 -11.62 -14.34
CA SER A 131 2.14 -11.00 -14.60
C SER A 131 1.15 -11.08 -13.42
N ARG A 132 1.61 -11.48 -12.24
CA ARG A 132 0.75 -11.77 -11.08
C ARG A 132 0.59 -10.54 -10.21
N LEU A 133 -0.63 -10.32 -9.72
CA LEU A 133 -0.91 -9.33 -8.69
C LEU A 133 -0.09 -9.66 -7.43
N SER A 134 0.43 -8.64 -6.77
CA SER A 134 1.11 -8.82 -5.49
C SER A 134 0.15 -9.39 -4.42
N ARG A 135 0.67 -10.02 -3.37
CA ARG A 135 -0.17 -10.47 -2.23
C ARG A 135 -1.02 -9.34 -1.62
N PRO A 136 -0.49 -8.12 -1.39
CA PRO A 136 -1.31 -6.98 -0.99
C PRO A 136 -2.46 -6.68 -1.95
N MET A 137 -2.24 -6.86 -3.26
CA MET A 137 -3.31 -6.68 -4.25
C MET A 137 -4.37 -7.75 -4.22
N GLN A 138 -3.95 -9.01 -4.18
CA GLN A 138 -4.88 -10.13 -4.06
C GLN A 138 -5.76 -9.98 -2.81
N ARG A 139 -5.17 -9.62 -1.65
CA ARG A 139 -5.92 -9.42 -0.40
C ARG A 139 -7.00 -8.34 -0.53
N LYS A 140 -6.64 -7.16 -1.06
CA LYS A 140 -7.61 -6.06 -1.22
C LYS A 140 -8.68 -6.39 -2.25
N LEU A 141 -8.34 -7.13 -3.30
CA LEU A 141 -9.28 -7.61 -4.30
C LEU A 141 -10.28 -8.61 -3.68
N VAL A 142 -9.81 -9.58 -2.89
CA VAL A 142 -10.69 -10.49 -2.14
C VAL A 142 -11.64 -9.71 -1.23
N MET A 143 -11.15 -8.71 -0.50
CA MET A 143 -12.00 -7.86 0.35
C MET A 143 -13.12 -7.16 -0.43
N LEU A 144 -12.84 -6.69 -1.65
CA LEU A 144 -13.85 -6.12 -2.53
C LEU A 144 -14.88 -7.17 -2.94
N LEU A 145 -14.42 -8.34 -3.40
CA LEU A 145 -15.30 -9.43 -3.87
C LEU A 145 -16.23 -9.94 -2.76
N GLN A 146 -15.85 -9.79 -1.49
CA GLN A 146 -16.67 -10.17 -0.34
C GLN A 146 -17.73 -9.13 0.05
N CYS A 147 -17.80 -7.97 -0.61
CA CYS A 147 -18.81 -6.95 -0.32
C CYS A 147 -20.19 -7.35 -0.86
N ALA A 148 -21.21 -7.30 0.01
CA ALA A 148 -22.61 -7.53 -0.38
C ALA A 148 -23.25 -6.24 -0.92
N VAL A 149 -23.16 -5.99 -2.22
CA VAL A 149 -23.58 -4.70 -2.83
C VAL A 149 -25.09 -4.45 -2.81
N THR A 150 -25.90 -5.48 -2.55
CA THR A 150 -27.34 -5.32 -2.30
C THR A 150 -27.62 -4.54 -1.01
N ASP A 151 -26.73 -4.67 -0.02
CA ASP A 151 -26.81 -3.94 1.24
C ASP A 151 -26.20 -2.55 1.10
N GLU A 152 -26.81 -1.54 1.72
CA GLU A 152 -26.30 -0.17 1.65
C GLU A 152 -24.91 -0.03 2.27
N GLU A 153 -24.67 -0.63 3.45
CA GLU A 153 -23.34 -0.68 4.06
C GLU A 153 -22.32 -1.41 3.19
N GLY A 154 -22.75 -2.47 2.49
CA GLY A 154 -21.92 -3.23 1.58
C GLY A 154 -21.48 -2.39 0.37
N ARG A 155 -22.33 -1.47 -0.12
CA ARG A 155 -21.95 -0.50 -1.16
C ARG A 155 -20.90 0.49 -0.67
N GLY A 156 -21.05 1.05 0.53
CA GLY A 156 -20.05 1.93 1.14
C GLY A 156 -18.69 1.24 1.30
N ARG A 157 -18.71 -0.02 1.74
CA ARG A 157 -17.51 -0.86 1.81
C ARG A 157 -16.87 -1.12 0.46
N ALA A 158 -17.67 -1.43 -0.56
CA ALA A 158 -17.17 -1.66 -1.91
C ALA A 158 -16.45 -0.43 -2.47
N ALA A 159 -17.01 0.78 -2.26
CA ALA A 159 -16.35 2.02 -2.66
C ALA A 159 -15.01 2.24 -1.95
N ARG A 160 -14.94 2.03 -0.62
CA ARG A 160 -13.68 2.12 0.14
C ARG A 160 -12.66 1.07 -0.29
N ALA A 161 -13.10 -0.15 -0.56
CA ALA A 161 -12.25 -1.21 -1.09
C ALA A 161 -11.70 -0.85 -2.48
N ALA A 162 -12.53 -0.26 -3.35
CA ALA A 162 -12.12 0.23 -4.67
C ALA A 162 -11.08 1.35 -4.58
N ARG A 163 -11.29 2.35 -3.70
CA ARG A 163 -10.27 3.37 -3.41
C ARG A 163 -8.94 2.74 -2.98
N SER A 164 -9.01 1.79 -2.05
CA SER A 164 -7.83 1.11 -1.51
C SER A 164 -7.09 0.28 -2.57
N LEU A 165 -7.82 -0.29 -3.53
CA LEU A 165 -7.25 -0.97 -4.67
C LEU A 165 -6.54 0.01 -5.61
N GLY A 166 -7.18 1.12 -5.97
CA GLY A 166 -6.58 2.16 -6.82
C GLY A 166 -5.30 2.74 -6.22
N GLU A 167 -5.30 3.07 -4.93
CA GLU A 167 -4.13 3.60 -4.21
C GLU A 167 -2.96 2.61 -4.23
N ARG A 168 -3.26 1.33 -4.04
CA ARG A 168 -2.24 0.28 -4.07
C ARG A 168 -1.74 0.01 -5.49
N THR A 169 -2.60 0.11 -6.51
CA THR A 169 -2.17 0.06 -7.92
C THR A 169 -1.15 1.16 -8.22
N VAL A 170 -1.42 2.40 -7.83
CA VAL A 170 -0.48 3.52 -8.01
C VAL A 170 0.84 3.26 -7.30
N THR A 171 0.78 2.75 -6.06
CA THR A 171 1.99 2.39 -5.32
C THR A 171 2.83 1.35 -6.06
N GLU A 172 2.20 0.32 -6.64
CA GLU A 172 2.92 -0.69 -7.41
C GLU A 172 3.55 -0.12 -8.68
N LEU A 173 2.82 0.72 -9.41
CA LEU A 173 3.38 1.41 -10.58
C LEU A 173 4.58 2.27 -10.22
N ILE A 174 4.51 3.08 -9.16
CA ILE A 174 5.63 3.90 -8.69
C ILE A 174 6.84 3.02 -8.35
N LEU A 175 6.63 1.92 -7.63
CA LEU A 175 7.70 0.98 -7.28
C LEU A 175 8.36 0.38 -8.53
N GLN A 176 7.59 0.03 -9.57
CA GLN A 176 8.18 -0.45 -10.82
C GLN A 176 9.02 0.64 -11.52
N HIS A 177 8.60 1.90 -11.48
CA HIS A 177 9.38 3.02 -12.03
C HIS A 177 10.62 3.38 -11.20
N GLN A 178 10.60 3.14 -9.87
CA GLN A 178 11.77 3.28 -9.02
C GLN A 178 12.80 2.16 -9.24
N VAL A 179 12.33 0.97 -9.61
CA VAL A 179 13.17 -0.19 -9.89
C VAL A 179 13.71 -0.17 -11.32
N THR A 180 13.06 0.48 -12.29
CA THR A 180 13.53 0.45 -13.69
C THR A 180 14.59 1.54 -13.94
N PRO A 181 15.85 1.20 -14.26
CA PRO A 181 16.86 2.20 -14.56
C PRO A 181 16.52 2.94 -15.87
N PHE A 182 16.64 4.26 -15.79
CA PHE A 182 16.48 5.21 -16.87
C PHE A 182 17.56 4.97 -17.94
N LEU A 183 17.17 4.66 -19.17
CA LEU A 183 18.03 4.37 -20.32
C LEU A 183 19.14 3.32 -20.08
N LYS A 184 19.00 2.16 -20.72
CA LYS A 184 20.17 1.38 -21.16
C LYS A 184 20.98 2.23 -22.15
N SER A 185 21.89 3.05 -21.67
CA SER A 185 23.10 3.41 -22.41
C SER A 185 24.29 2.88 -21.63
N SER A 186 25.17 2.19 -22.35
CA SER A 186 26.35 1.47 -21.88
C SER A 186 26.11 0.13 -21.15
N THR A 187 26.78 -0.86 -21.71
CA THR A 187 26.94 -2.24 -21.25
C THR A 187 27.62 -2.28 -19.89
N ASP A 188 26.88 -2.46 -18.81
CA ASP A 188 27.21 -3.44 -17.75
C ASP A 188 26.21 -3.40 -16.59
N SER A 189 25.99 -4.58 -16.00
CA SER A 189 25.23 -4.86 -14.77
C SER A 189 23.71 -4.66 -14.79
N THR A 190 23.01 -5.79 -14.91
CA THR A 190 21.57 -5.98 -14.69
C THR A 190 21.22 -6.12 -13.21
N ASP A 191 21.65 -5.18 -12.36
CA ASP A 191 21.24 -5.14 -10.97
C ASP A 191 20.75 -3.74 -10.59
N VAL A 192 19.46 -3.66 -10.30
CA VAL A 192 18.89 -2.50 -9.63
C VAL A 192 19.41 -2.53 -8.21
N ASN A 193 20.42 -1.72 -7.94
CA ASN A 193 21.19 -1.80 -6.72
C ASN A 193 20.42 -1.14 -5.55
N PRO A 194 20.11 -1.85 -4.45
CA PRO A 194 19.59 -1.25 -3.21
C PRO A 194 20.41 -0.04 -2.72
N GLN A 195 21.68 0.03 -3.12
CA GLN A 195 22.58 1.15 -2.84
C GLN A 195 22.13 2.46 -3.53
N GLN A 196 21.49 2.42 -4.71
CA GLN A 196 21.01 3.63 -5.41
C GLN A 196 19.80 4.25 -4.70
N LEU A 197 18.87 3.42 -4.21
CA LEU A 197 17.72 3.89 -3.42
C LEU A 197 18.19 4.59 -2.13
N SER A 198 19.14 3.97 -1.43
CA SER A 198 19.77 4.54 -0.24
C SER A 198 20.49 5.86 -0.58
N ALA A 199 21.25 5.91 -1.68
CA ALA A 199 21.94 7.11 -2.13
C ALA A 199 20.97 8.27 -2.43
N ASN A 200 19.86 7.99 -3.13
CA ASN A 200 18.81 8.97 -3.43
C ASN A 200 18.14 9.49 -2.16
N LEU A 201 17.83 8.61 -1.20
CA LEU A 201 17.30 9.01 0.10
C LEU A 201 18.24 9.99 0.80
N TRP A 202 19.51 9.62 0.95
CA TRP A 202 20.46 10.46 1.67
C TRP A 202 20.79 11.75 0.93
N ALA A 203 20.73 11.76 -0.41
CA ALA A 203 20.79 12.99 -1.19
C ALA A 203 19.60 13.92 -0.89
N ALA A 204 18.37 13.38 -0.83
CA ALA A 204 17.17 14.15 -0.50
C ALA A 204 17.20 14.72 0.93
N VAL A 205 17.75 13.97 1.89
CA VAL A 205 17.97 14.42 3.28
C VAL A 205 19.00 15.56 3.31
N ARG A 206 20.15 15.39 2.64
CA ARG A 206 21.19 16.44 2.57
C ARG A 206 20.74 17.70 1.87
N ALA A 207 19.93 17.60 0.81
CA ALA A 207 19.37 18.74 0.09
C ALA A 207 18.49 19.65 0.97
N ARG A 208 17.99 19.13 2.11
CA ARG A 208 17.22 19.89 3.11
C ARG A 208 18.07 20.43 4.27
N GLY A 209 19.40 20.34 4.17
CA GLY A 209 20.33 20.72 5.22
C GLY A 209 20.31 19.78 6.43
N CYS A 210 19.84 18.54 6.23
CA CYS A 210 19.72 17.52 7.25
C CYS A 210 20.76 16.41 7.03
N GLN A 211 21.00 15.61 8.06
CA GLN A 211 21.92 14.48 7.97
C GLN A 211 21.47 13.34 8.89
N PHE A 212 21.69 12.11 8.44
CA PHE A 212 21.63 10.90 9.24
C PHE A 212 23.03 10.30 9.30
N LEU A 213 23.52 10.02 10.50
CA LEU A 213 24.93 9.65 10.75
C LEU A 213 25.19 8.14 10.82
N GLY A 214 24.17 7.34 10.52
CA GLY A 214 24.17 5.89 10.72
C GLY A 214 23.55 5.50 12.07
N PRO A 215 23.07 4.25 12.24
CA PRO A 215 22.24 3.86 13.38
C PRO A 215 22.82 4.18 14.76
N ALA A 216 24.05 3.72 15.04
CA ALA A 216 24.68 3.88 16.34
C ALA A 216 25.00 5.35 16.66
N MET A 217 25.62 6.07 15.73
CA MET A 217 26.01 7.47 15.95
C MET A 217 24.77 8.37 16.07
N GLN A 218 23.72 8.11 15.29
CA GLN A 218 22.48 8.88 15.36
C GLN A 218 21.77 8.70 16.70
N GLU A 219 21.71 7.48 17.21
CA GLU A 219 21.13 7.18 18.52
C GLU A 219 21.82 7.96 19.64
N GLU A 220 23.16 7.95 19.67
CA GLU A 220 23.92 8.68 20.69
C GLU A 220 23.75 10.20 20.57
N VAL A 221 23.67 10.74 19.36
CA VAL A 221 23.37 12.17 19.14
C VAL A 221 22.01 12.54 19.73
N LEU A 222 20.97 11.73 19.48
CA LEU A 222 19.62 12.00 20.00
C LEU A 222 19.58 11.91 21.53
N LYS A 223 20.28 10.94 22.15
CA LYS A 223 20.42 10.85 23.61
C LYS A 223 21.13 12.06 24.20
N LEU A 224 22.18 12.56 23.56
CA LEU A 224 22.89 13.76 24.02
C LEU A 224 22.06 15.04 23.86
N VAL A 225 21.26 15.16 22.79
CA VAL A 225 20.30 16.26 22.64
C VAL A 225 19.24 16.20 23.74
N LEU A 226 18.75 15.01 24.06
CA LEU A 226 17.78 14.81 25.12
C LEU A 226 18.37 15.19 26.49
N LEU A 227 19.56 14.69 26.82
CA LEU A 227 20.29 15.05 28.05
C LEU A 227 20.45 16.56 28.23
N ALA A 228 20.60 17.31 27.15
CA ALA A 228 20.77 18.76 27.20
C ALA A 228 19.47 19.55 27.39
N LEU A 229 18.31 18.97 27.08
CA LEU A 229 17.04 19.70 26.92
C LEU A 229 15.83 19.04 27.62
N GLU A 230 15.97 17.84 28.19
CA GLU A 230 14.86 17.09 28.81
C GLU A 230 14.32 17.76 30.07
N ASP A 231 15.15 18.52 30.78
CA ASP A 231 14.74 19.34 31.93
C ASP A 231 13.97 20.61 31.51
N GLY A 232 13.84 20.85 30.21
CA GLY A 232 13.24 22.05 29.65
C GLY A 232 14.20 23.22 29.51
N SER A 233 15.51 23.00 29.58
CA SER A 233 16.52 23.99 29.25
C SER A 233 16.33 24.58 27.85
N ALA A 234 16.63 25.86 27.71
CA ALA A 234 16.54 26.58 26.44
C ALA A 234 17.94 26.98 25.98
N LEU A 235 18.46 26.32 24.94
CA LEU A 235 19.82 26.52 24.45
C LEU A 235 19.81 27.13 23.05
N SER A 236 20.80 27.97 22.73
CA SER A 236 21.01 28.38 21.34
C SER A 236 21.54 27.21 20.52
N ARG A 237 21.32 27.22 19.20
CA ARG A 237 21.83 26.20 18.28
C ARG A 237 23.35 25.96 18.44
N LYS A 238 24.13 27.04 18.59
CA LYS A 238 25.59 26.98 18.77
C LYS A 238 25.96 26.23 20.05
N VAL A 239 25.29 26.54 21.16
CA VAL A 239 25.56 25.92 22.46
C VAL A 239 25.19 24.44 22.46
N LEU A 240 24.00 24.09 21.94
CA LEU A 240 23.56 22.70 21.82
C LEU A 240 24.50 21.86 20.95
N VAL A 241 24.89 22.37 19.78
CA VAL A 241 25.81 21.66 18.88
C VAL A 241 27.16 21.44 19.55
N MET A 242 27.70 22.44 20.24
CA MET A 242 28.97 22.29 20.98
C MET A 242 28.86 21.26 22.10
N PHE A 243 27.77 21.27 22.87
CA PHE A 243 27.51 20.30 23.94
C PHE A 243 27.56 18.86 23.43
N VAL A 244 26.90 18.60 22.30
CA VAL A 244 26.85 17.26 21.68
C VAL A 244 28.21 16.87 21.12
N VAL A 245 28.87 17.72 20.32
CA VAL A 245 30.17 17.41 19.70
C VAL A 245 31.21 17.04 20.75
N GLN A 246 31.35 17.84 21.82
CA GLN A 246 32.34 17.61 22.87
C GLN A 246 32.18 16.26 23.58
N ARG A 247 30.95 15.74 23.67
CA ARG A 247 30.66 14.44 24.31
C ARG A 247 30.71 13.26 23.33
N LEU A 248 30.46 13.52 22.04
CA LEU A 248 30.40 12.48 21.01
C LEU A 248 31.78 12.19 20.37
N GLU A 249 32.59 13.21 20.13
CA GLU A 249 33.89 13.11 19.44
C GLU A 249 34.85 12.05 20.01
N PRO A 250 34.96 11.83 21.34
CA PRO A 250 35.82 10.79 21.89
C PRO A 250 35.46 9.36 21.44
N HIS A 251 34.19 9.11 21.10
CA HIS A 251 33.70 7.80 20.67
C HIS A 251 33.50 7.72 19.16
N PHE A 252 33.24 8.85 18.51
CA PHE A 252 33.03 8.98 17.07
C PHE A 252 33.87 10.14 16.52
N PRO A 253 35.16 9.91 16.16
CA PRO A 253 36.08 10.97 15.72
C PRO A 253 35.63 11.75 14.47
N GLN A 254 34.73 11.17 13.66
CA GLN A 254 34.11 11.82 12.52
C GLN A 254 33.02 12.85 12.88
N ALA A 255 32.69 13.02 14.16
CA ALA A 255 31.74 14.01 14.63
C ALA A 255 32.24 15.43 14.38
N SER A 256 31.42 16.29 13.77
CA SER A 256 31.77 17.68 13.51
C SER A 256 30.62 18.61 13.86
N LYS A 257 30.93 19.89 14.12
CA LYS A 257 29.90 20.92 14.37
C LYS A 257 28.90 20.99 13.22
N THR A 258 29.36 20.81 11.98
CA THR A 258 28.53 20.82 10.78
C THR A 258 27.59 19.62 10.74
N SER A 259 28.10 18.40 10.92
CA SER A 259 27.28 17.19 10.85
C SER A 259 26.24 17.13 11.97
N ILE A 260 26.62 17.48 13.20
CA ILE A 260 25.70 17.60 14.34
C ILE A 260 24.70 18.74 14.11
N GLY A 261 25.14 19.86 13.55
CA GLY A 261 24.28 20.97 13.16
C GLY A 261 23.17 20.54 12.18
N HIS A 262 23.46 19.61 11.26
CA HIS A 262 22.48 19.04 10.34
C HIS A 262 21.52 18.05 11.01
N VAL A 263 21.95 17.31 12.04
CA VAL A 263 21.03 16.48 12.85
C VAL A 263 20.07 17.37 13.64
N VAL A 264 20.56 18.44 14.28
CA VAL A 264 19.69 19.42 14.96
C VAL A 264 18.73 20.09 13.97
N GLN A 265 19.18 20.33 12.73
CA GLN A 265 18.31 20.84 11.66
C GLN A 265 17.16 19.89 11.33
N LEU A 266 17.41 18.57 11.35
CA LEU A 266 16.38 17.55 11.13
C LEU A 266 15.30 17.61 12.22
N LEU A 267 15.70 17.66 13.50
CA LEU A 267 14.77 17.83 14.62
C LEU A 267 14.00 19.16 14.58
N TYR A 268 14.65 20.22 14.08
CA TYR A 268 13.98 21.49 13.86
C TYR A 268 12.89 21.39 12.79
N ARG A 269 13.16 20.71 11.65
CA ARG A 269 12.17 20.48 10.60
C ARG A 269 11.02 19.60 11.11
N ALA A 270 11.35 18.60 11.92
CA ALA A 270 10.40 17.73 12.62
C ALA A 270 9.59 18.47 13.70
N SER A 271 9.75 19.79 13.83
CA SER A 271 9.00 20.63 14.76
C SER A 271 9.14 20.19 16.23
N CYS A 272 10.30 19.61 16.59
CA CYS A 272 10.56 19.14 17.95
C CYS A 272 10.81 20.28 18.95
N PHE A 273 11.15 21.47 18.46
CA PHE A 273 11.54 22.60 19.31
C PHE A 273 10.47 23.69 19.40
N LYS A 274 10.31 24.25 20.59
CA LYS A 274 9.77 25.59 20.81
C LYS A 274 10.90 26.60 20.64
N VAL A 275 10.72 27.55 19.73
CA VAL A 275 11.78 28.51 19.36
C VAL A 275 11.42 29.89 19.91
N SER A 276 12.28 30.42 20.78
CA SER A 276 12.12 31.74 21.38
C SER A 276 13.10 32.72 20.75
N LYS A 277 12.57 33.72 20.03
CA LYS A 277 13.37 34.81 19.47
C LYS A 277 13.76 35.78 20.59
N ARG A 278 15.00 36.28 20.55
CA ARG A 278 15.51 37.30 21.47
C ARG A 278 15.99 38.50 20.65
N GLU A 279 15.74 39.70 21.13
CA GLU A 279 16.24 40.92 20.46
C GLU A 279 17.76 40.96 20.55
N CYS A 280 18.41 41.20 19.40
CA CYS A 280 19.87 41.33 19.29
C CYS A 280 20.70 40.12 19.76
N ASP A 281 20.12 38.92 19.92
CA ASP A 281 20.84 37.69 20.30
C ASP A 281 20.28 36.45 19.56
N SER A 282 21.02 35.34 19.60
CA SER A 282 20.64 34.06 19.00
C SER A 282 19.34 33.53 19.61
N SER A 283 18.45 33.01 18.75
CA SER A 283 17.23 32.32 19.20
C SER A 283 17.58 31.12 20.10
N LEU A 284 16.71 30.88 21.09
CA LEU A 284 16.80 29.73 21.97
C LEU A 284 15.83 28.64 21.49
N MET A 285 16.25 27.40 21.68
CA MET A 285 15.53 26.20 21.31
C MET A 285 15.31 25.38 22.58
N GLN A 286 14.05 25.06 22.85
CA GLN A 286 13.64 24.20 23.96
C GLN A 286 12.89 23.01 23.38
N LEU A 287 13.13 21.81 23.90
CA LEU A 287 12.40 20.63 23.47
C LEU A 287 10.96 20.69 23.99
N LYS A 288 9.97 20.49 23.11
CA LYS A 288 8.58 20.41 23.52
C LYS A 288 8.38 19.22 24.47
N GLU A 289 7.43 19.33 25.38
CA GLU A 289 7.25 18.37 26.49
C GLU A 289 7.02 16.95 25.99
N GLU A 290 6.23 16.79 24.92
CA GLU A 290 5.94 15.50 24.29
C GLU A 290 7.16 14.79 23.70
N PHE A 291 8.26 15.51 23.44
CA PHE A 291 9.50 14.96 22.87
C PHE A 291 10.62 14.76 23.89
N ARG A 292 10.36 14.92 25.21
CA ARG A 292 11.35 14.75 26.28
C ARG A 292 11.56 13.29 26.71
N THR A 293 11.32 12.34 25.81
CA THR A 293 11.71 10.94 25.98
C THR A 293 12.42 10.48 24.72
N TYR A 294 13.35 9.55 24.84
CA TYR A 294 14.08 9.03 23.68
C TYR A 294 13.12 8.44 22.64
N GLU A 295 12.14 7.66 23.09
CA GLU A 295 11.16 7.01 22.20
C GLU A 295 10.34 8.01 21.38
N SER A 296 9.82 9.07 22.01
CA SER A 296 9.02 10.07 21.30
C SER A 296 9.86 10.94 20.37
N LEU A 297 11.06 11.37 20.81
CA LEU A 297 11.98 12.12 19.98
C LEU A 297 12.47 11.31 18.77
N ARG A 298 12.84 10.04 18.99
CA ARG A 298 13.30 9.13 17.95
C ARG A 298 12.20 8.87 16.92
N ARG A 299 10.97 8.63 17.39
CA ARG A 299 9.83 8.44 16.50
C ARG A 299 9.59 9.65 15.60
N GLU A 300 9.65 10.87 16.14
CA GLU A 300 9.45 12.10 15.37
C GLU A 300 10.61 12.35 14.39
N HIS A 301 11.84 12.06 14.80
CA HIS A 301 13.01 12.05 13.93
C HIS A 301 12.83 11.11 12.73
N ASP A 302 12.43 9.86 12.97
CA ASP A 302 12.27 8.87 11.91
C ASP A 302 11.10 9.25 10.99
N ALA A 303 9.99 9.73 11.55
CA ALA A 303 8.85 10.24 10.78
C ALA A 303 9.25 11.37 9.83
N GLN A 304 10.11 12.29 10.28
CA GLN A 304 10.62 13.35 9.42
C GLN A 304 11.47 12.81 8.26
N ILE A 305 12.30 11.79 8.48
CA ILE A 305 13.08 11.17 7.37
C ILE A 305 12.13 10.46 6.38
N VAL A 306 11.12 9.75 6.88
CA VAL A 306 10.09 9.12 6.03
C VAL A 306 9.37 10.17 5.19
N GLN A 307 8.98 11.30 5.78
CA GLN A 307 8.33 12.40 5.07
C GLN A 307 9.24 12.99 3.97
N ILE A 308 10.53 13.18 4.25
CA ILE A 308 11.51 13.63 3.24
C ILE A 308 11.59 12.67 2.05
N ALA A 309 11.55 11.35 2.33
CA ALA A 309 11.55 10.34 1.28
C ALA A 309 10.27 10.38 0.43
N THR A 310 9.10 10.51 1.09
CA THR A 310 7.81 10.66 0.42
C THR A 310 7.79 11.89 -0.48
N GLU A 311 8.24 13.05 0.02
CA GLU A 311 8.35 14.29 -0.77
C GLU A 311 9.33 14.17 -1.94
N ALA A 312 10.34 13.31 -1.84
CA ALA A 312 11.28 13.00 -2.91
C ALA A 312 10.74 11.93 -3.89
N GLY A 313 9.48 11.50 -3.72
CA GLY A 313 8.86 10.47 -4.54
C GLY A 313 9.48 9.08 -4.36
N LEU A 314 10.09 8.81 -3.20
CA LEU A 314 10.67 7.52 -2.83
C LEU A 314 9.64 6.68 -2.04
N ARG A 315 9.54 5.39 -2.35
CA ARG A 315 8.65 4.45 -1.67
C ARG A 315 9.51 3.32 -1.13
N ILE A 316 9.73 3.33 0.19
CA ILE A 316 10.64 2.42 0.89
C ILE A 316 9.81 1.55 1.82
N ALA A 317 10.04 0.23 1.78
CA ALA A 317 9.30 -0.72 2.59
C ALA A 317 9.71 -0.66 4.07
N PRO A 318 8.84 -1.05 5.03
CA PRO A 318 9.14 -0.94 6.46
C PRO A 318 10.36 -1.73 6.93
N ASP A 319 10.64 -2.88 6.31
CA ASP A 319 11.84 -3.68 6.55
C ASP A 319 13.11 -3.00 6.03
N GLN A 320 13.05 -2.38 4.85
CA GLN A 320 14.14 -1.55 4.33
C GLN A 320 14.38 -0.33 5.22
N TRP A 321 13.33 0.31 5.74
CA TRP A 321 13.46 1.40 6.71
C TRP A 321 14.13 0.97 8.00
N SER A 322 13.75 -0.20 8.54
CA SER A 322 14.41 -0.80 9.71
C SER A 322 15.91 -0.96 9.45
N ALA A 323 16.28 -1.51 8.28
CA ALA A 323 17.68 -1.68 7.91
C ALA A 323 18.42 -0.33 7.76
N LEU A 324 17.78 0.68 7.15
CA LEU A 324 18.39 1.99 6.90
C LEU A 324 18.61 2.80 8.18
N LEU A 325 17.65 2.79 9.11
CA LEU A 325 17.66 3.65 10.30
C LEU A 325 18.19 2.96 11.56
N TYR A 326 18.12 1.63 11.62
CA TYR A 326 18.50 0.85 12.80
C TYR A 326 19.56 -0.20 12.50
N GLY A 327 19.79 -0.57 11.23
CA GLY A 327 20.73 -1.63 10.88
C GLY A 327 20.22 -3.03 11.19
N ASP A 328 18.91 -3.19 11.42
CA ASP A 328 18.26 -4.45 11.79
C ASP A 328 16.90 -4.63 11.10
N THR A 329 16.21 -5.74 11.39
CA THR A 329 14.83 -6.00 10.97
C THR A 329 13.81 -5.93 12.10
N ALA A 330 14.24 -5.57 13.31
CA ALA A 330 13.42 -5.61 14.53
C ALA A 330 12.43 -4.44 14.58
N HIS A 331 12.75 -3.31 13.95
CA HIS A 331 11.95 -2.09 13.98
C HIS A 331 10.91 -2.01 12.84
N LYS A 332 10.67 -3.11 12.12
CA LYS A 332 9.70 -3.17 11.01
C LYS A 332 8.30 -2.69 11.39
N SER A 333 7.77 -3.12 12.54
CA SER A 333 6.43 -2.74 13.02
C SER A 333 6.36 -1.27 13.42
N HIS A 334 7.42 -0.74 14.04
CA HIS A 334 7.58 0.67 14.37
C HIS A 334 7.55 1.54 13.10
N MET A 335 8.35 1.18 12.09
CA MET A 335 8.37 1.89 10.81
C MET A 335 7.04 1.80 10.06
N GLN A 336 6.37 0.64 10.10
CA GLN A 336 5.02 0.50 9.57
C GLN A 336 4.05 1.46 10.26
N SER A 337 4.09 1.55 11.60
CA SER A 337 3.23 2.46 12.35
C SER A 337 3.49 3.94 12.03
N ILE A 338 4.74 4.33 11.76
CA ILE A 338 5.07 5.69 11.31
C ILE A 338 4.46 5.94 9.93
N ILE A 339 4.68 5.04 8.97
CA ILE A 339 4.16 5.18 7.60
C ILE A 339 2.63 5.30 7.62
N ASP A 340 1.95 4.44 8.37
CA ASP A 340 0.49 4.43 8.48
C ASP A 340 -0.03 5.74 9.10
N LYS A 341 0.67 6.30 10.10
CA LYS A 341 0.29 7.60 10.71
C LYS A 341 0.52 8.80 9.79
N LEU A 342 1.48 8.72 8.87
CA LEU A 342 1.75 9.77 7.90
C LEU A 342 0.76 9.75 6.72
N GLN A 343 -0.04 8.70 6.58
CA GLN A 343 -1.10 8.66 5.58
C GLN A 343 -2.23 9.62 5.96
N THR A 344 -2.62 10.45 5.00
CA THR A 344 -3.77 11.35 5.08
C THR A 344 -4.79 10.96 4.01
N PRO A 345 -6.05 11.41 4.11
CA PRO A 345 -7.04 11.20 3.05
C PRO A 345 -6.57 11.68 1.67
N GLN A 346 -5.69 12.69 1.63
CA GLN A 346 -5.11 13.27 0.41
C GLN A 346 -3.91 12.48 -0.14
N SER A 347 -3.34 11.53 0.61
CA SER A 347 -2.14 10.76 0.19
C SER A 347 -2.34 10.01 -1.12
N PHE A 348 -3.56 9.56 -1.42
CA PHE A 348 -3.85 8.90 -2.69
C PHE A 348 -3.74 9.89 -3.86
N ALA A 349 -4.41 11.04 -3.79
CA ALA A 349 -4.32 12.08 -4.84
C ALA A 349 -2.88 12.55 -5.06
N GLN A 350 -2.11 12.72 -3.98
CA GLN A 350 -0.68 13.05 -4.05
C GLN A 350 0.12 11.95 -4.77
N SER A 351 -0.12 10.68 -4.43
CA SER A 351 0.54 9.55 -5.10
C SER A 351 0.19 9.47 -6.59
N VAL A 352 -1.03 9.84 -6.99
CA VAL A 352 -1.42 9.93 -8.41
C VAL A 352 -0.59 11.00 -9.13
N GLN A 353 -0.39 12.17 -8.52
CA GLN A 353 0.47 13.22 -9.08
C GLN A 353 1.92 12.76 -9.19
N GLU A 354 2.47 12.11 -8.15
CA GLU A 354 3.82 11.54 -8.18
C GLU A 354 4.00 10.53 -9.31
N LEU A 355 3.00 9.67 -9.53
CA LEU A 355 3.02 8.73 -10.65
C LEU A 355 3.09 9.47 -11.99
N PHE A 356 2.27 10.50 -12.22
CA PHE A 356 2.31 11.23 -13.48
C PHE A 356 3.62 11.99 -13.72
N ILE A 357 4.23 12.53 -12.66
CA ILE A 357 5.58 13.10 -12.75
C ILE A 357 6.59 12.03 -13.15
N ALA A 358 6.51 10.82 -12.57
CA ALA A 358 7.37 9.72 -12.94
C ALA A 358 7.16 9.27 -14.40
N LEU A 359 5.91 9.19 -14.85
CA LEU A 359 5.55 8.82 -16.23
C LEU A 359 6.04 9.84 -17.25
N GLN A 360 5.90 11.14 -16.97
CA GLN A 360 6.41 12.22 -17.81
C GLN A 360 7.93 12.14 -17.95
N ARG A 361 8.63 11.84 -16.86
CA ARG A 361 10.09 11.66 -16.88
C ARG A 361 10.48 10.48 -17.77
N THR A 362 9.74 9.37 -17.73
CA THR A 362 10.05 8.15 -18.52
C THR A 362 9.46 8.13 -19.93
N GLY A 363 8.67 9.15 -20.32
CA GLY A 363 8.00 9.20 -21.62
C GLY A 363 6.81 8.26 -21.79
N ASP A 364 6.29 7.70 -20.69
CA ASP A 364 5.11 6.82 -20.63
C ASP A 364 4.97 5.77 -21.76
N PRO A 365 5.91 4.82 -21.90
CA PRO A 365 5.90 3.85 -23.00
C PRO A 365 4.68 2.92 -22.98
N ALA A 366 4.08 2.70 -21.82
CA ALA A 366 2.91 1.85 -21.63
C ALA A 366 1.57 2.62 -21.67
N GLN A 367 1.62 3.92 -21.97
CA GLN A 367 0.45 4.81 -22.07
C GLN A 367 -0.44 4.80 -20.81
N LEU A 368 0.17 4.74 -19.63
CA LEU A 368 -0.54 4.72 -18.34
C LEU A 368 -1.30 6.02 -18.05
N VAL A 369 -0.99 7.12 -18.74
CA VAL A 369 -1.71 8.39 -18.66
C VAL A 369 -3.22 8.25 -18.93
N VAL A 370 -3.64 7.25 -19.70
CA VAL A 370 -5.06 6.98 -20.00
C VAL A 370 -5.88 6.66 -18.74
N MET A 371 -5.24 6.22 -17.66
CA MET A 371 -5.90 5.93 -16.38
C MET A 371 -6.18 7.19 -15.53
N SER A 372 -5.73 8.37 -15.94
CA SER A 372 -5.83 9.62 -15.14
C SER A 372 -7.22 9.92 -14.61
N MET A 373 -8.23 9.93 -15.49
CA MET A 373 -9.62 10.15 -15.10
C MET A 373 -10.11 9.11 -14.08
N HIS A 374 -9.73 7.84 -14.27
CA HIS A 374 -10.14 6.75 -13.38
C HIS A 374 -9.47 6.84 -12.01
N LEU A 375 -8.18 7.17 -11.98
CA LEU A 375 -7.41 7.37 -10.75
C LEU A 375 -7.92 8.58 -9.96
N ASP A 376 -8.23 9.69 -10.62
CA ASP A 376 -8.82 10.87 -9.99
C ASP A 376 -10.18 10.54 -9.36
N ARG A 377 -11.05 9.84 -10.10
CA ARG A 377 -12.35 9.38 -9.56
C ARG A 377 -12.19 8.51 -8.31
N LEU A 378 -11.24 7.58 -8.31
CA LEU A 378 -10.98 6.72 -7.15
C LEU A 378 -10.38 7.51 -5.97
N ALA A 379 -9.51 8.49 -6.24
CA ALA A 379 -8.86 9.30 -5.22
C ALA A 379 -9.85 10.23 -4.49
N ASN A 380 -10.91 10.67 -5.18
CA ASN A 380 -11.96 11.52 -4.62
C ASN A 380 -13.01 10.77 -3.78
N ILE A 381 -12.90 9.44 -3.62
CA ILE A 381 -13.75 8.68 -2.71
C ILE A 381 -13.41 9.04 -1.26
N ASP A 382 -14.42 9.46 -0.49
CA ASP A 382 -14.27 9.67 0.94
C ASP A 382 -14.08 8.31 1.65
N ALA A 383 -12.93 8.15 2.29
CA ALA A 383 -12.56 6.95 3.03
C ALA A 383 -13.08 6.95 4.47
N SER A 384 -13.70 8.05 4.94
CA SER A 384 -14.17 8.19 6.30
C SER A 384 -15.26 7.16 6.64
N PRO A 385 -15.36 6.71 7.92
CA PRO A 385 -16.44 5.84 8.36
C PRO A 385 -17.83 6.47 8.18
N ASP A 386 -17.91 7.80 8.34
CA ASP A 386 -19.15 8.59 8.27
C ASP A 386 -19.51 9.02 6.84
N ALA A 387 -18.72 8.61 5.84
CA ALA A 387 -18.97 8.91 4.45
C ALA A 387 -20.34 8.38 4.03
N LYS A 388 -21.10 9.21 3.31
CA LYS A 388 -22.39 8.82 2.73
C LYS A 388 -22.20 7.63 1.78
N ASN A 389 -23.05 6.62 1.91
CA ASN A 389 -23.02 5.47 1.01
C ASN A 389 -23.35 5.90 -0.44
N PRO A 390 -22.64 5.36 -1.44
CA PRO A 390 -22.84 5.74 -2.82
C PRO A 390 -24.21 5.25 -3.34
N SER A 391 -24.78 6.01 -4.26
CA SER A 391 -25.89 5.54 -5.10
C SER A 391 -25.43 4.39 -6.01
N TRP A 392 -26.38 3.67 -6.62
CA TRP A 392 -26.07 2.63 -7.58
C TRP A 392 -25.23 3.14 -8.75
N GLN A 393 -25.58 4.29 -9.31
CA GLN A 393 -24.84 4.93 -10.41
C GLN A 393 -23.41 5.27 -10.00
N GLN A 394 -23.24 5.92 -8.83
CA GLN A 394 -21.92 6.30 -8.31
C GLN A 394 -21.04 5.06 -8.10
N LEU A 395 -21.60 3.99 -7.53
CA LEU A 395 -20.84 2.76 -7.34
C LEU A 395 -20.48 2.09 -8.67
N ALA A 396 -21.39 2.08 -9.65
CA ALA A 396 -21.10 1.54 -10.99
C ALA A 396 -19.94 2.29 -11.68
N GLU A 397 -19.91 3.62 -11.57
CA GLU A 397 -18.83 4.46 -12.09
C GLU A 397 -17.49 4.21 -11.40
N VAL A 398 -17.51 3.99 -10.08
CA VAL A 398 -16.34 3.63 -9.26
C VAL A 398 -15.82 2.27 -9.66
N MET A 399 -16.70 1.26 -9.77
CA MET A 399 -16.33 -0.10 -10.15
C MET A 399 -15.77 -0.19 -11.57
N THR A 400 -16.34 0.58 -12.50
CA THR A 400 -15.83 0.69 -13.87
C THR A 400 -14.43 1.31 -13.87
N SER A 401 -14.22 2.39 -13.12
CA SER A 401 -12.90 3.05 -13.04
C SER A 401 -11.85 2.14 -12.39
N LEU A 402 -12.22 1.43 -11.34
CA LEU A 402 -11.35 0.43 -10.73
C LEU A 402 -10.96 -0.67 -11.72
N LYS A 403 -11.93 -1.18 -12.48
CA LYS A 403 -11.72 -2.23 -13.49
C LYS A 403 -10.66 -1.78 -14.52
N GLU A 404 -10.76 -0.56 -15.03
CA GLU A 404 -9.76 -0.01 -15.97
C GLU A 404 -8.37 0.17 -15.32
N VAL A 405 -8.32 0.67 -14.09
CA VAL A 405 -7.05 0.87 -13.35
C VAL A 405 -6.32 -0.45 -13.08
N VAL A 406 -7.04 -1.48 -12.64
CA VAL A 406 -6.46 -2.82 -12.38
C VAL A 406 -6.04 -3.48 -13.69
N ALA A 407 -6.85 -3.35 -14.75
CA ALA A 407 -6.49 -3.86 -16.07
C ALA A 407 -5.21 -3.20 -16.61
N GLY A 408 -5.09 -1.87 -16.45
CA GLY A 408 -3.88 -1.12 -16.82
C GLY A 408 -2.63 -1.58 -16.07
N LEU A 409 -2.74 -1.87 -14.77
CA LEU A 409 -1.64 -2.46 -14.00
C LEU A 409 -1.23 -3.84 -14.55
N ILE A 410 -2.20 -4.72 -14.78
CA ILE A 410 -1.92 -6.07 -15.30
C ILE A 410 -1.24 -5.99 -16.66
N HIS A 411 -1.76 -5.15 -17.56
CA HIS A 411 -1.17 -4.93 -18.87
C HIS A 411 0.27 -4.41 -18.77
N TYR A 412 0.53 -3.45 -17.90
CA TYR A 412 1.88 -2.96 -17.63
C TYR A 412 2.84 -4.07 -17.14
N LEU A 413 2.38 -4.88 -16.17
CA LEU A 413 3.17 -6.00 -15.65
C LEU A 413 3.48 -7.05 -16.72
N GLN A 414 2.51 -7.34 -17.61
CA GLN A 414 2.70 -8.25 -18.73
C GLN A 414 3.71 -7.72 -19.75
N GLN A 415 3.65 -6.43 -20.11
CA GLN A 415 4.62 -5.82 -21.01
C GLN A 415 6.05 -5.82 -20.44
N GLN A 416 6.18 -5.58 -19.14
CA GLN A 416 7.47 -5.65 -18.45
C GLN A 416 8.05 -7.08 -18.45
N ALA A 417 7.21 -8.10 -18.32
CA ALA A 417 7.64 -9.49 -18.38
C ALA A 417 8.15 -9.87 -19.79
N THR A 418 7.42 -9.54 -20.84
CA THR A 418 7.80 -9.86 -22.23
C THR A 418 9.04 -9.09 -22.73
N GLY A 419 9.23 -7.86 -22.25
CA GLY A 419 10.43 -7.06 -22.52
C GLY A 419 11.72 -7.62 -21.88
N ARG A 420 11.60 -8.40 -20.80
CA ARG A 420 12.74 -9.07 -20.15
C ARG A 420 13.16 -10.34 -20.89
N ASP A 421 12.21 -11.14 -21.38
CA ASP A 421 12.49 -12.39 -22.09
C ASP A 421 13.14 -12.16 -23.47
N SER A 422 12.72 -11.11 -24.19
CA SER A 422 13.31 -10.73 -25.49
C SER A 422 14.80 -10.37 -25.40
N ASN A 423 15.24 -9.79 -24.26
CA ASN A 423 16.64 -9.45 -24.02
C ASN A 423 17.50 -10.66 -23.63
N HIS A 424 16.90 -11.75 -23.14
CA HIS A 424 17.63 -12.96 -22.77
C HIS A 424 17.94 -13.83 -24.00
N ASN A 425 16.99 -13.92 -24.95
CA ASN A 425 17.19 -14.66 -26.21
C ASN A 425 18.24 -14.03 -27.15
N GLN A 426 18.46 -12.72 -27.09
CA GLN A 426 19.52 -12.06 -27.89
C GLN A 426 20.94 -12.36 -27.39
N LYS A 427 21.12 -12.70 -26.11
CA LYS A 427 22.45 -13.05 -25.55
C LYS A 427 22.88 -14.49 -25.83
N GLN A 428 21.96 -15.40 -26.17
CA GLN A 428 22.29 -16.81 -26.45
C GLN A 428 22.72 -17.09 -27.89
N HIS A 429 22.53 -16.15 -28.83
CA HIS A 429 22.91 -16.34 -30.25
C HIS A 429 24.25 -15.74 -30.66
N ALA A 430 25.01 -15.14 -29.74
CA ALA A 430 26.37 -14.65 -30.03
C ALA A 430 27.42 -15.75 -29.74
N LEU A 431 27.60 -16.67 -30.70
CA LEU A 431 28.82 -17.48 -30.78
C LEU A 431 29.95 -16.61 -31.37
N PRO A 432 31.19 -16.68 -30.86
CA PRO A 432 32.29 -15.87 -31.38
C PRO A 432 32.82 -16.48 -32.69
N GLU A 433 32.78 -15.71 -33.78
CA GLU A 433 33.51 -16.03 -35.01
C GLU A 433 35.02 -16.09 -34.70
N ARG A 434 35.62 -17.25 -34.96
CA ARG A 434 37.08 -17.45 -34.92
C ARG A 434 37.72 -16.61 -36.01
N CYS A 435 38.60 -15.69 -35.61
CA CYS A 435 39.63 -15.10 -36.46
C CYS A 435 40.43 -16.22 -37.15
N MET A 436 40.43 -16.24 -38.49
CA MET A 436 41.47 -16.91 -39.26
C MET A 436 42.48 -15.84 -39.68
N ASP A 437 43.67 -15.92 -39.11
CA ASP A 437 44.88 -15.30 -39.63
C ASP A 437 45.12 -15.75 -41.08
N ASN A 438 45.41 -14.81 -41.97
CA ASN A 438 46.13 -15.09 -43.19
C ASN A 438 47.26 -14.07 -43.32
N SER A 439 48.47 -14.59 -43.19
CA SER A 439 49.73 -13.89 -43.44
C SER A 439 49.90 -13.63 -44.94
N ALA A 440 50.27 -12.39 -45.28
CA ALA A 440 51.18 -12.05 -46.36
C ALA A 440 51.88 -10.74 -46.00
#